data_AF-A0A167WS52-F1
#
_entry.id   AF-A0A167WS52-F1
#
_cell.length_a   1.000
_cell.length_b   1.000
_cell.length_c   1.000
_cell.angle_alpha   90.00
_cell.angle_beta   90.00
_cell.angle_gamma   90.00
#
_symmetry.space_group_name_H-M   'P 1'
#
loop_
_entity.id
_entity.type
_entity.pdbx_description
1 polymer ?
#
loop_
_entity_poly.entity_id
_entity_poly.type
_entity_poly.pdbx_seq_one_letter_code
_entity_poly.pdbx_strand_id
1 'polypeptide(L)' 'MSKQFLRSITSVGANVREAVNAQSRPDFIHKLSIAQKECDESLYWLELLKETNYISEIEFESIYQQNNEVLKII' A
#
# COMPACT_ATOMS: atom_id res chain seq x y z
N MET A 1 6.08 0.85 -14.49
CA MET A 1 6.37 0.96 -13.05
C MET A 1 5.44 1.98 -12.39
N SER A 2 5.46 3.26 -12.78
CA SER A 2 4.61 4.31 -12.16
C SER A 2 3.10 4.01 -12.11
N LYS A 3 2.49 3.46 -13.18
CA LYS A 3 1.07 3.08 -13.19
C LYS A 3 0.72 1.97 -12.18
N GLN A 4 1.62 1.02 -11.96
CA GLN A 4 1.39 -0.09 -11.03
C GLN A 4 1.54 0.37 -9.58
N PHE A 5 2.55 1.20 -9.31
CA PHE A 5 2.70 1.88 -8.02
C PHE A 5 1.49 2.73 -7.66
N LEU A 6 1.03 3.58 -8.59
CA LEU A 6 -0.13 4.44 -8.36
C LEU A 6 -1.41 3.64 -8.09
N ARG A 7 -1.60 2.52 -8.80
CA ARG A 7 -2.78 1.67 -8.62
C ARG A 7 -2.77 0.97 -7.26
N SER A 8 -1.64 0.35 -6.91
CA SER A 8 -1.50 -0.38 -5.63
C SER A 8 -1.67 0.58 -4.44
N ILE A 9 -1.01 1.73 -4.45
CA ILE A 9 -1.07 2.67 -3.32
C ILE A 9 -2.46 3.28 -3.11
N THR A 10 -3.20 3.55 -4.20
CA THR A 10 -4.58 4.05 -4.12
C THR A 10 -5.58 2.95 -3.75
N SER A 11 -5.28 1.68 -4.07
CA SER A 11 -6.10 0.52 -3.72
C SER A 11 -6.11 0.23 -2.22
N VAL A 12 -5.03 0.52 -1.49
CA VAL A 12 -4.96 0.36 -0.03
C VAL A 12 -6.09 1.13 0.66
N GLY A 13 -6.18 2.44 0.42
CA GLY A 13 -7.21 3.29 1.02
C GLY A 13 -8.63 2.92 0.58
N ALA A 14 -8.80 2.49 -0.68
CA ALA A 14 -10.09 2.01 -1.19
C ALA A 14 -10.58 0.77 -0.42
N ASN A 15 -9.72 -0.23 -0.26
CA ASN A 15 -10.05 -1.46 0.46
C ASN A 15 -10.26 -1.23 1.96
N VAL A 16 -9.50 -0.34 2.60
CA VAL A 16 -9.77 0.07 4.00
C VAL A 16 -11.15 0.70 4.11
N ARG A 17 -11.54 1.57 3.17
CA ARG A 17 -12.87 2.19 3.17
C ARG A 17 -13.99 1.18 2.92
N GLU A 18 -13.77 0.18 2.08
CA GLU A 18 -14.70 -0.94 1.91
C GLU A 18 -14.81 -1.76 3.20
N ALA A 19 -13.69 -2.05 3.87
CA ALA A 19 -13.69 -2.77 5.15
C ALA A 19 -14.55 -2.07 6.20
N VAL A 20 -14.44 -0.74 6.33
CA VAL A 20 -15.27 0.05 7.27
C VAL A 20 -16.78 -0.12 7.01
N ASN A 21 -17.18 -0.38 5.76
CA ASN A 21 -18.58 -0.62 5.37
C ASN A 21 -18.93 -2.12 5.25
N ALA A 22 -18.08 -3.01 5.75
CA ALA A 22 -18.27 -4.45 5.62
C ALA A 22 -19.56 -4.93 6.30
N GLN A 23 -20.22 -5.90 5.67
CA GLN A 23 -21.50 -6.43 6.15
C GLN A 23 -21.34 -7.49 7.25
N SER A 24 -20.10 -7.94 7.49
CA SER A 24 -19.79 -8.95 8.49
C SER A 24 -18.33 -8.85 8.94
N ARG A 25 -17.99 -9.49 10.07
CA ARG A 25 -16.60 -9.58 10.54
C ARG A 25 -15.67 -10.31 9.54
N PRO A 26 -16.06 -11.44 8.93
CA PRO A 26 -15.23 -12.08 7.90
C PRO A 26 -14.99 -11.17 6.69
N ASP A 27 -15.99 -10.42 6.25
CA ASP A 27 -15.87 -9.46 5.13
C ASP A 27 -14.90 -8.31 5.50
N PHE A 28 -15.01 -7.77 6.72
CA PHE A 28 -14.07 -6.78 7.24
C PHE A 28 -12.62 -7.27 7.18
N ILE A 29 -12.36 -8.47 7.70
CA ILE A 29 -11.01 -9.07 7.71
C ILE A 29 -10.52 -9.32 6.28
N HIS A 30 -11.40 -9.82 5.39
CA HIS A 30 -11.05 -10.07 4.00
C HIS A 30 -10.64 -8.79 3.27
N LYS A 31 -11.39 -7.69 3.43
CA LYS A 31 -11.07 -6.39 2.83
C LYS A 31 -9.77 -5.79 3.38
N LEU A 32 -9.53 -5.89 4.69
CA LEU A 32 -8.24 -5.46 5.25
C LEU A 32 -7.08 -6.32 4.75
N SER A 33 -7.25 -7.63 4.59
CA SER A 33 -6.22 -8.50 4.01
C SER A 33 -5.88 -8.11 2.57
N ILE A 34 -6.85 -7.68 1.76
CA ILE A 34 -6.59 -7.12 0.43
C ILE A 34 -5.80 -5.81 0.55
N ALA A 35 -6.20 -4.89 1.44
CA ALA A 35 -5.47 -3.64 1.67
C ALA A 35 -4.01 -3.88 2.08
N GLN A 36 -3.76 -4.88 2.95
CA GLN A 36 -2.42 -5.29 3.37
C GLN A 36 -1.58 -5.75 2.18
N LYS A 37 -2.14 -6.61 1.33
CA LYS A 37 -1.47 -7.11 0.12
C LYS A 37 -1.12 -5.98 -0.85
N GLU A 38 -2.03 -5.03 -1.07
CA GLU A 38 -1.78 -3.88 -1.96
C GLU A 38 -0.72 -2.92 -1.39
N CYS A 39 -0.64 -2.82 -0.06
CA CYS A 39 0.39 -2.03 0.62
C CYS A 39 1.78 -2.66 0.43
N ASP A 40 1.88 -3.99 0.57
CA ASP A 40 3.10 -4.74 0.29
C ASP A 40 3.52 -4.63 -1.19
N GLU A 41 2.58 -4.73 -2.12
CA GLU A 41 2.86 -4.50 -3.55
C GLU A 41 3.36 -3.07 -3.83
N SER A 42 2.82 -2.08 -3.11
CA SER A 42 3.27 -0.68 -3.22
C SER A 42 4.72 -0.51 -2.77
N LEU A 43 5.13 -1.18 -1.68
CA LEU A 43 6.51 -1.19 -1.19
C LEU A 43 7.46 -1.80 -2.22
N TYR A 44 7.10 -2.95 -2.81
CA TYR A 44 7.89 -3.57 -3.86
C TYR A 44 8.14 -2.62 -5.05
N TRP A 45 7.10 -1.91 -5.50
CA TRP A 45 7.26 -0.96 -6.59
C TRP A 45 8.11 0.25 -6.19
N LEU A 46 8.01 0.71 -4.94
CA LEU A 46 8.83 1.80 -4.40
C LEU A 46 10.31 1.43 -4.35
N GLU A 47 10.63 0.21 -3.89
CA GLU A 47 11.98 -0.36 -3.91
C GLU A 47 12.52 -0.43 -5.35
N LEU A 48 11.72 -0.89 -6.31
CA LEU A 48 12.14 -0.94 -7.70
C LEU A 48 12.42 0.47 -8.28
N LEU A 49 11.61 1.47 -7.92
CA LEU A 49 11.82 2.86 -8.34
C LEU A 49 13.13 3.43 -7.78
N LYS A 50 13.50 3.05 -6.55
CA LYS A 50 14.79 3.38 -5.94
C LYS A 50 15.94 2.72 -6.69
N GLU A 51 15.90 1.41 -6.89
CA GLU A 51 16.97 0.64 -7.56
C GLU A 51 17.20 1.08 -9.00
N THR A 52 16.17 1.63 -9.65
CA THR A 52 16.25 2.16 -11.01
C THR A 52 16.54 3.66 -11.07
N ASN A 53 16.86 4.30 -9.93
CA ASN A 53 17.17 5.72 -9.79
C ASN A 53 16.07 6.67 -10.33
N TYR A 54 14.80 6.27 -10.26
CA TYR A 54 13.67 7.14 -10.62
C TYR A 54 13.28 8.11 -9.50
N ILE A 55 13.65 7.81 -8.26
CA ILE A 55 13.43 8.63 -7.08
C ILE A 55 14.74 8.74 -6.29
N SER A 56 14.90 9.83 -5.55
CA SER A 56 16.04 10.01 -4.65
C SER A 56 15.90 9.15 -3.39
N GLU A 57 17.02 8.91 -2.70
CA GLU A 57 17.03 8.23 -1.39
C GLU A 57 16.10 8.91 -0.38
N ILE A 58 16.06 10.26 -0.40
CA ILE A 58 15.24 11.05 0.52
C ILE A 58 13.75 10.83 0.25
N GLU A 59 13.35 10.82 -1.01
CA GLU A 59 11.96 10.53 -1.40
C GLU A 59 11.58 9.08 -1.07
N PHE A 60 12.48 8.14 -1.33
CA PHE A 60 12.29 6.73 -0.97
C PHE A 60 12.06 6.58 0.53
N GLU A 61 12.97 7.05 1.37
CA GLU A 61 12.88 6.90 2.84
C GLU A 61 11.61 7.55 3.39
N SER A 62 11.25 8.75 2.91
CA SER A 62 10.03 9.43 3.34
C SER A 62 8.77 8.62 3.02
N ILE A 63 8.67 8.05 1.81
CA ILE A 63 7.46 7.32 1.37
C ILE A 63 7.44 5.90 1.96
N TYR A 64 8.61 5.27 2.11
CA TYR A 64 8.77 3.93 2.64
C TYR A 64 8.37 3.89 4.11
N GLN A 65 8.82 4.86 4.93
CA GLN A 65 8.42 4.95 6.34
C GLN A 65 6.90 5.07 6.48
N GLN A 66 6.26 5.96 5.73
CA GLN A 66 4.81 6.13 5.77
C GLN A 66 4.04 4.87 5.37
N ASN A 67 4.46 4.18 4.30
CA ASN A 67 3.82 2.92 3.89
C ASN A 67 4.01 1.83 4.94
N ASN A 68 5.20 1.72 5.54
CA ASN A 68 5.48 0.73 6.57
C ASN A 68 4.67 0.97 7.87
N GLU A 69 4.40 2.24 8.21
CA GLU A 69 3.47 2.57 9.31
C GLU A 69 2.04 2.10 9.00
N VAL A 70 1.55 2.36 7.78
CA VAL A 70 0.22 1.88 7.35
C VAL A 70 0.15 0.36 7.39
N LEU A 71 1.18 -0.34 6.90
CA LEU A 71 1.24 -1.80 6.90
C LEU A 71 1.19 -2.42 8.30
N LYS A 72 1.74 -1.73 9.32
CA LYS A 72 1.70 -2.20 10.72
C LYS A 72 0.34 -1.98 11.39
N ILE A 73 -0.45 -1.05 10.88
CA ILE A 73 -1.78 -0.72 11.41
C ILE A 73 -2.85 -1.66 10.84
N ILE A 74 -2.71 -2.06 9.58
CA ILE A 74 -3.59 -3.01 8.89
C ILE A 74 -3.31 -4.44 9.36
#